data_AF-A0A960EGK0-F1
#
_entry.id   AF-A0A960EGK0-F1
#
_cell.length_a   1.000
_cell.length_b   1.000
_cell.length_c   1.000
_cell.angle_alpha   90.00
_cell.angle_beta   90.00
_cell.angle_gamma   90.00
#
_symmetry.space_group_name_H-M   'P 1'
#
loop_
_entity.id
_entity.type
_entity.pdbx_description
1 polymer ?
#
loop_
_entity_poly.entity_id
_entity_poly.type
_entity_poly.pdbx_seq_one_letter_code
_entity_poly.pdbx_strand_id
1 'polypeptide(L)' 'MTDDRRAAADAEQVEVVDLDGTVVDVVSRARMRRERLRHRCTYVVVVDSDERLVVHRRAEWKDVWPGRWDVAFG' A
#
# COMPACT_ATOMS: atom_id res chain seq x y z
N MET A 1 10.79 -9.22 -14.74
CA MET A 1 9.33 -9.30 -14.53
C MET A 1 8.89 -9.01 -13.10
N THR A 2 9.44 -9.63 -12.05
CA THR A 2 9.13 -9.25 -10.64
C THR A 2 9.74 -7.91 -10.24
N ASP A 3 10.94 -7.64 -10.73
CA ASP A 3 11.69 -6.41 -10.45
C ASP A 3 10.99 -5.15 -11.01
N ASP A 4 10.45 -5.27 -12.23
CA ASP A 4 9.74 -4.18 -12.93
C ASP A 4 8.49 -3.71 -12.16
N ARG A 5 7.78 -4.65 -11.50
CA ARG A 5 6.58 -4.32 -10.71
C ARG A 5 6.92 -3.57 -9.43
N ARG A 6 8.02 -3.96 -8.78
CA ARG A 6 8.49 -3.29 -7.58
C ARG A 6 8.99 -1.89 -7.92
N ALA A 7 9.80 -1.76 -8.97
CA ALA A 7 10.29 -0.46 -9.43
C ALA A 7 9.13 0.50 -9.79
N ALA A 8 8.09 0.01 -10.48
CA ALA A 8 6.91 0.80 -10.78
C ALA A 8 6.16 1.25 -9.51
N ALA A 9 5.97 0.34 -8.53
CA ALA A 9 5.34 0.67 -7.26
C ALA A 9 6.17 1.67 -6.44
N ASP A 10 7.50 1.53 -6.43
CA ASP A 10 8.40 2.43 -5.71
C ASP A 10 8.38 3.85 -6.29
N ALA A 11 8.15 3.98 -7.60
CA ALA A 11 8.06 5.25 -8.32
C ALA A 11 6.67 5.95 -8.24
N GLU A 12 5.63 5.24 -7.79
CA GLU A 12 4.27 5.75 -7.59
C GLU A 12 4.31 7.08 -6.81
N GLN A 13 3.65 8.12 -7.31
CA GLN A 13 3.55 9.40 -6.60
C GLN A 13 2.41 9.37 -5.59
N VAL A 14 2.69 9.76 -4.36
CA VAL A 14 1.74 9.78 -3.24
C VAL A 14 1.76 11.12 -2.52
N GLU A 15 0.59 11.53 -2.05
CA GLU A 15 0.43 12.75 -1.26
C GLU A 15 0.97 12.55 0.17
N VAL A 16 1.80 13.49 0.60
CA VAL A 16 2.13 13.67 2.01
C VAL A 16 1.11 14.64 2.60
N VAL A 17 0.53 14.27 3.73
CA VAL A 17 -0.50 15.07 4.39
C VAL A 17 -0.09 15.47 5.81
N ASP A 18 -0.54 16.64 6.24
CA ASP A 18 -0.42 17.07 7.64
C ASP A 18 -1.43 16.35 8.56
N LEU A 19 -1.62 16.86 9.77
CA LEU A 19 -2.56 16.28 10.75
C LEU A 19 -4.03 16.49 10.38
N ASP A 20 -4.33 17.58 9.66
CA ASP A 20 -5.68 17.93 9.24
C ASP A 20 -6.04 17.27 7.90
N GLY A 21 -5.11 16.53 7.31
CA GLY A 21 -5.26 15.84 6.03
C GLY A 21 -4.97 16.72 4.82
N THR A 22 -4.51 17.96 5.03
CA THR A 22 -4.12 18.87 3.96
C THR A 22 -2.86 18.36 3.28
N VAL A 23 -2.83 18.41 1.95
CA VAL A 23 -1.65 17.98 1.17
C VAL A 23 -0.55 19.03 1.32
N VAL A 24 0.64 18.59 1.72
CA VAL A 24 1.81 19.45 1.93
C VAL A 24 2.97 19.13 0.98
N ASP A 25 2.98 17.95 0.37
CA ASP A 25 3.96 17.55 -0.65
C ASP A 25 3.41 16.37 -1.48
N VAL A 26 4.04 16.08 -2.61
CA VAL A 26 3.83 14.86 -3.40
C VAL A 26 5.19 14.22 -3.67
N VAL A 27 5.35 12.97 -3.24
CA VAL A 27 6.64 12.28 -3.26
C VAL A 27 6.50 10.87 -3.83
N SER A 28 7.61 10.23 -4.20
CA SER A 28 7.56 8.81 -4.53
C SER A 28 7.21 7.97 -3.30
N ARG A 29 6.49 6.87 -3.53
CA ARG A 29 6.12 5.90 -2.51
C ARG A 29 7.35 5.34 -1.79
N ALA A 30 8.43 5.07 -2.51
CA ALA A 30 9.69 4.66 -1.91
C ALA A 30 10.23 5.69 -0.91
N ARG A 31 10.20 6.98 -1.27
CA ARG A 31 10.60 8.07 -0.35
C ARG A 31 9.67 8.13 0.85
N MET A 32 8.36 8.14 0.62
CA MET A 32 7.35 8.16 1.68
C MET A 32 7.59 7.05 2.70
N ARG A 33 7.85 5.80 2.26
CA ARG A 33 8.09 4.68 3.19
C ARG A 33 9.42 4.79 3.92
N ARG A 34 10.50 5.13 3.22
CA ARG A 34 11.85 5.27 3.81
C ARG A 34 11.87 6.34 4.90
N GLU A 35 11.21 7.47 4.65
CA GLU A 35 11.16 8.62 5.56
C GLU A 35 9.98 8.56 6.54
N ARG A 36 9.09 7.56 6.40
CA ARG A 36 7.87 7.38 7.21
C ARG A 36 6.97 8.63 7.19
N LEU A 37 6.82 9.22 6.00
CA LEU A 37 6.00 10.41 5.80
C LEU A 37 4.51 10.05 5.94
N ARG A 38 3.75 10.93 6.60
CA ARG A 38 2.31 10.74 6.77
C ARG A 38 1.62 10.86 5.41
N HIS A 39 0.84 9.85 5.07
CA HIS A 39 0.13 9.75 3.80
C HIS A 39 -1.26 9.16 4.08
N ARG A 40 -2.17 9.36 3.14
CA ARG A 40 -3.48 8.71 3.14
C ARG A 40 -3.41 7.32 2.54
N CYS A 41 -4.27 6.42 3.01
CA CYS A 41 -4.41 5.07 2.48
C CYS A 41 -5.88 4.66 2.50
N THR A 42 -6.27 3.77 1.59
CA THR A 42 -7.59 3.16 1.55
C THR A 42 -7.39 1.65 1.55
N TYR A 43 -8.25 0.96 2.30
CA TYR A 43 -8.23 -0.49 2.40
C TYR A 43 -9.63 -1.02 2.12
N VAL A 44 -9.71 -2.07 1.31
CA VAL A 44 -10.96 -2.76 1.02
C VAL A 44 -10.95 -4.11 1.69
N VAL A 45 -12.01 -4.42 2.43
CA VAL A 45 -12.29 -5.76 2.95
C VAL A 45 -13.38 -6.37 2.08
N VAL A 46 -13.16 -7.60 1.62
CA VAL A 46 -14.10 -8.30 0.74
C VAL A 46 -14.73 -9.46 1.51
N VAL A 47 -16.06 -9.46 1.52
CA VAL A 47 -16.88 -10.56 2.04
C VAL A 47 -17.64 -11.15 0.85
N ASP A 48 -17.61 -12.47 0.70
CA ASP A 48 -18.31 -13.15 -0.39
C ASP A 48 -19.82 -13.30 -0.11
N SER A 49 -20.55 -13.89 -1.06
CA SER A 49 -22.01 -14.10 -0.94
C SER A 49 -22.41 -15.08 0.17
N ASP A 50 -21.47 -15.87 0.67
CA ASP A 50 -21.67 -16.82 1.78
C ASP A 50 -21.23 -16.21 3.13
N GLU A 51 -21.06 -14.88 3.20
CA GLU A 51 -20.60 -14.13 4.39
C GLU A 51 -19.19 -14.51 4.86
N ARG A 52 -18.33 -15.07 3.99
CA ARG A 52 -16.95 -15.40 4.33
C ARG A 52 -15.98 -14.28 3.98
N LEU A 53 -15.00 -14.06 4.86
CA LEU A 53 -13.92 -13.10 4.63
C LEU A 53 -12.92 -13.63 3.59
N VAL A 54 -12.69 -12.85 2.54
CA VAL A 54 -11.63 -13.13 1.57
C VAL A 54 -10.30 -12.63 2.12
N VAL A 55 -9.36 -13.56 2.28
CA VAL A 55 -7.98 -13.27 2.70
C VAL A 55 -7.00 -13.58 1.57
N HIS A 56 -5.88 -12.87 1.51
CA HIS A 56 -4.84 -13.14 0.53
C HIS A 56 -3.47 -13.30 1.17
N ARG A 57 -2.59 -14.09 0.55
CA ARG A 57 -1.16 -14.07 0.88
C ARG A 57 -0.47 -13.04 -0.02
N ARG A 58 0.16 -12.05 0.61
CA ARG A 58 0.84 -10.95 -0.09
C ARG A 58 1.96 -11.51 -0.97
N ALA A 59 2.11 -10.94 -2.16
CA ALA A 59 3.16 -11.36 -3.07
C ALA A 59 4.55 -11.16 -2.46
N GLU A 60 5.47 -12.08 -2.72
CA GLU A 60 6.83 -12.09 -2.15
C GLU A 60 7.67 -10.87 -2.56
N TRP A 61 7.29 -10.16 -3.62
CA TRP A 61 7.99 -8.95 -4.07
C TRP A 61 7.54 -7.66 -3.38
N LYS A 62 6.47 -7.69 -2.55
CA LYS A 62 6.02 -6.51 -1.80
C LYS A 62 7.12 -6.06 -0.84
N ASP A 63 7.37 -4.75 -0.85
CA ASP A 63 8.31 -4.04 0.01
C ASP A 63 7.97 -4.15 1.50
N VAL A 64 6.68 -4.25 1.80
CA VAL A 64 6.14 -4.37 3.16
C VAL A 64 5.41 -5.69 3.32
N TRP A 65 5.84 -6.47 4.32
CA TRP A 65 5.28 -7.75 4.74
C TRP A 65 5.12 -8.79 3.60
N PRO A 66 6.20 -9.12 2.85
CA PRO A 66 6.13 -10.12 1.80
C PRO A 66 5.71 -11.48 2.36
N GLY A 67 4.88 -12.21 1.61
CA GLY A 67 4.45 -13.57 1.96
C GLY A 67 3.50 -13.68 3.15
N ARG A 68 3.10 -12.58 3.81
CA ARG A 68 2.16 -12.62 4.94
C ARG A 68 0.71 -12.69 4.48
N TRP A 69 -0.15 -13.26 5.31
CA TRP A 69 -1.60 -13.19 5.12
C TRP A 69 -2.13 -11.79 5.49
N ASP A 70 -3.03 -11.27 4.68
CA ASP A 70 -3.69 -9.98 4.82
C ASP A 70 -5.20 -10.16 4.61
N VAL A 71 -5.99 -9.39 5.34
CA VAL A 71 -7.46 -9.38 5.27
C VAL A 71 -7.98 -8.23 4.40
N ALA A 72 -7.11 -7.30 4.03
CA ALA A 72 -7.46 -6.10 3.30
C ALA A 72 -6.61 -5.93 2.03
N PHE A 73 -7.18 -5.23 1.06
CA PHE A 73 -6.56 -4.94 -0.23
C PHE A 73 -6.21 -3.44 -0.33
N GLY A 74 -4.96 -3.14 -0.66
CA GLY A 74 -4.39 -1.79 -0.82
C GLY A 74 -2.89 -1.78 -1.14
#